data_AF-A0AAE8PZH7-F1
#
_entry.id   AF-A0AAE8PZH7-F1
#
_cell.length_a   1.000
_cell.length_b   1.000
_cell.length_c   1.000
_cell.angle_alpha   90.00
_cell.angle_beta   90.00
_cell.angle_gamma   90.00
#
_symmetry.space_group_name_H-M   'P 1'
#
loop_
_entity.id
_entity.type
_entity.pdbx_description
1 polymer ?
#
loop_
_entity_poly.entity_id
_entity_poly.type
_entity_poly.pdbx_seq_one_letter_code
_entity_poly.pdbx_strand_id
1 'polypeptide(L)' 'MNLFEGHGNREAKIRYLDGDFQILSPGSYVVCAMTGKQIPLDELRYWSVARQEPYADVISAIEADKRAGVLPNQRR' A
#
# COMPACT_ATOMS: atom_id res chain seq x y z
N MET A 1 18.01 -10.63 20.57
CA MET A 1 17.98 -10.00 19.24
C MET A 1 16.75 -9.11 19.17
N ASN A 2 16.91 -7.83 19.51
CA ASN A 2 15.89 -6.80 19.26
C ASN A 2 16.46 -5.91 18.16
N LEU A 3 15.84 -5.91 16.98
CA LEU A 3 16.20 -5.00 15.88
C LEU A 3 14.92 -4.52 15.18
N PHE A 4 13.95 -4.07 15.97
CA PHE A 4 12.85 -3.23 15.48
C PHE A 4 12.81 -1.97 16.34
N GLU A 5 13.97 -1.32 16.49
CA GLU A 5 14.05 0.02 17.07
C GLU A 5 13.26 0.97 16.19
N GLY A 6 12.24 1.59 16.78
CA GLY A 6 11.41 2.58 16.13
C GLY A 6 12.17 3.88 15.90
N HIS A 7 11.95 4.50 14.74
CA HIS A 7 12.29 5.90 14.52
C HIS A 7 11.14 6.56 13.75
N GLY A 8 10.42 7.47 14.42
CA GLY A 8 9.49 8.41 13.77
C GLY A 8 8.26 7.79 13.11
N ASN A 9 7.67 6.78 13.76
CA ASN A 9 6.52 6.00 13.30
C ASN A 9 5.25 6.88 13.30
N ARG A 10 5.07 7.73 12.27
CA ARG A 10 3.79 8.38 11.99
C ARG A 10 3.23 7.87 10.67
N GLU A 11 1.96 7.49 10.68
CA GLU A 11 1.20 7.15 9.48
C GLU A 11 1.11 8.37 8.57
N ALA A 12 1.70 8.26 7.39
CA ALA A 12 1.52 9.24 6.33
C ALA A 12 0.10 9.12 5.81
N LYS A 13 -0.60 10.25 5.71
CA LYS A 13 -1.84 10.27 4.93
C LYS A 13 -1.46 10.59 3.52
N ILE A 14 -1.59 9.61 2.64
CA ILE A 14 -1.38 9.78 1.21
C ILE A 14 -2.69 9.58 0.49
N ARG A 15 -2.90 10.37 -0.56
CA ARG A 15 -3.94 10.15 -1.55
C ARG A 15 -3.31 9.45 -2.74
N TYR A 16 -3.79 8.25 -3.04
CA TYR A 16 -3.28 7.47 -4.15
C TYR A 16 -3.90 7.96 -5.46
N LEU A 17 -3.07 8.19 -6.48
CA LEU A 17 -3.48 8.61 -7.82
C LEU A 17 -3.05 7.55 -8.84
N ASP A 18 -3.57 7.68 -10.06
CA ASP A 18 -3.23 6.79 -11.18
C ASP A 18 -1.78 7.05 -11.64
N GLY A 19 -0.85 6.33 -11.04
CA GLY A 19 0.58 6.43 -11.30
C GLY A 19 1.37 7.40 -10.41
N ASP A 20 0.70 8.12 -9.50
CA ASP A 20 1.34 9.03 -8.55
C ASP A 20 0.67 8.95 -7.17
N PHE A 21 1.20 9.61 -6.15
CA PHE A 21 0.54 9.74 -4.86
C PHE A 21 0.82 11.10 -4.24
N GLN A 22 -0.23 11.71 -3.67
CA GLN A 22 -0.13 13.00 -3.04
C GLN A 22 -0.11 12.87 -1.51
N ILE A 23 0.99 13.29 -0.88
CA ILE A 23 1.11 13.29 0.58
C ILE A 23 0.22 14.41 1.15
N LEU A 24 -0.87 14.02 1.80
CA LEU A 24 -1.77 14.92 2.55
C LEU A 24 -1.24 15.22 3.95
N SER A 25 -0.55 14.27 4.58
CA SER A 25 0.11 14.47 5.87
C SER A 25 1.47 13.79 5.88
N PRO A 26 2.54 14.52 6.25
CA PRO A 26 3.87 13.97 6.29
C PRO A 26 3.93 12.85 7.35
N GLY A 27 4.43 11.70 6.93
CA GLY A 27 4.67 10.54 7.77
C GLY A 27 5.74 9.66 7.14
N SER A 28 6.10 8.61 7.83
CA SER A 28 7.25 7.77 7.45
C SER A 28 6.81 6.45 6.81
N TYR A 29 5.58 6.02 7.06
CA TYR A 29 5.03 4.76 6.56
C TYR A 29 3.52 4.86 6.35
N VAL A 30 2.96 3.90 5.60
CA VAL A 30 1.53 3.63 5.49
C VAL A 30 1.21 2.22 5.95
N VAL A 31 -0.04 1.98 6.31
CA VAL A 31 -0.49 0.68 6.79
C VAL A 31 -1.20 -0.07 5.66
N CYS A 32 -0.75 -1.29 5.38
CA CYS A 32 -1.39 -2.19 4.43
C CYS A 32 -2.86 -2.42 4.81
N ALA A 33 -3.79 -2.16 3.91
CA ALA A 33 -5.21 -2.36 4.17
C ALA A 33 -5.60 -3.85 4.30
N MET A 34 -4.82 -4.76 3.69
CA MET A 34 -5.07 -6.20 3.72
C MET A 34 -4.45 -6.90 4.93
N THR A 35 -3.20 -6.57 5.26
CA THR A 35 -2.43 -7.29 6.29
C THR A 35 -2.19 -6.48 7.57
N GLY A 36 -2.46 -5.17 7.56
CA GLY A 36 -2.14 -4.28 8.68
C GLY A 36 -0.64 -4.03 8.88
N LYS A 37 0.21 -4.51 7.95
CA LYS A 37 1.67 -4.33 8.01
C LYS A 37 2.05 -2.88 7.71
N GLN A 38 3.04 -2.35 8.43
CA GLN A 38 3.63 -1.04 8.15
C GLN A 38 4.54 -1.12 6.92
N ILE A 39 4.35 -0.20 5.98
CA ILE A 39 5.06 -0.11 4.71
C ILE A 39 5.72 1.27 4.67
N PRO A 40 7.04 1.38 4.73
CA PRO A 40 7.69 2.67 4.59
C PRO A 40 7.37 3.26 3.21
N LEU A 41 7.22 4.59 3.14
CA LEU A 41 6.86 5.27 1.89
C LEU A 41 7.82 4.99 0.74
N ASP A 42 9.10 4.77 1.06
CA ASP A 42 10.15 4.41 0.10
C ASP A 42 9.96 3.02 -0.52
N GLU A 43 9.35 2.07 0.21
CA GLU A 43 9.05 0.72 -0.26
C GLU A 43 7.62 0.56 -0.79
N LEU A 44 6.80 1.63 -0.73
CA LEU A 44 5.43 1.62 -1.22
C LEU A 44 5.40 1.49 -2.74
N ARG A 45 5.23 0.25 -3.21
CA ARG A 45 5.26 -0.08 -4.64
C ARG A 45 3.92 -0.54 -5.20
N TYR A 46 3.02 -0.96 -4.32
CA TYR A 46 1.70 -1.50 -4.69
C TYR A 46 0.60 -0.74 -3.95
N TRP A 47 -0.29 -0.11 -4.71
CA TRP A 47 -1.48 0.56 -4.18
C TRP A 47 -2.64 0.47 -5.15
N SER A 48 -3.86 0.61 -4.65
CA SER A 48 -5.07 0.68 -5.47
C SER A 48 -5.69 2.08 -5.39
N VAL A 49 -5.77 2.75 -6.54
CA VAL A 49 -6.39 4.08 -6.66
C VAL A 49 -7.90 4.02 -6.44
N ALA A 50 -8.55 3.00 -7.01
CA ALA A 50 -9.99 2.80 -6.87
C ALA A 50 -10.43 2.59 -5.40
N ARG A 51 -9.53 2.04 -4.57
CA ARG A 51 -9.81 1.69 -3.17
C ARG A 51 -9.13 2.63 -2.18
N GLN A 52 -8.17 3.44 -2.64
CA GLN A 52 -7.29 4.26 -1.79
C GLN A 52 -6.56 3.42 -0.73
N GLU A 53 -6.15 2.21 -1.10
CA GLU A 53 -5.56 1.23 -0.20
C GLU A 53 -4.12 0.89 -0.65
N PRO A 54 -3.12 1.03 0.23
CA PRO A 54 -1.78 0.52 -0.02
C PRO A 54 -1.68 -0.97 0.32
N TYR A 55 -0.77 -1.66 -0.37
CA TYR A 55 -0.46 -3.06 -0.14
C TYR A 55 1.04 -3.26 0.04
N ALA A 56 1.40 -4.07 1.04
CA ALA A 56 2.80 -4.34 1.36
C ALA A 56 3.46 -5.26 0.34
N ASP A 57 2.65 -6.13 -0.27
CA ASP A 57 3.13 -7.24 -1.10
C ASP A 57 2.26 -7.36 -2.35
N VAL A 58 2.87 -7.86 -3.44
CA VAL A 58 2.17 -8.27 -4.67
C VAL A 58 0.98 -9.16 -4.38
N ILE A 59 1.13 -10.08 -3.43
CA ILE A 59 0.10 -11.07 -3.10
C ILE A 59 -1.17 -10.35 -2.61
N SER A 60 -1.04 -9.39 -1.70
CA SER A 60 -2.17 -8.62 -1.19
C SER A 60 -2.84 -7.77 -2.26
N ALA A 61 -2.06 -7.15 -3.15
CA ALA A 61 -2.59 -6.39 -4.28
C ALA A 61 -3.37 -7.30 -5.26
N ILE A 62 -2.82 -8.47 -5.58
CA ILE A 62 -3.47 -9.46 -6.44
C ILE A 62 -4.76 -10.00 -5.80
N GLU A 63 -4.75 -10.30 -4.50
CA GLU A 63 -5.94 -10.77 -3.79
C GLU A 63 -7.04 -9.70 -3.76
N ALA A 64 -6.66 -8.44 -3.54
CA ALA A 64 -7.55 -7.30 -3.64
C ALA A 64 -8.16 -7.15 -5.04
N ASP A 65 -7.34 -7.29 -6.08
CA ASP A 65 -7.76 -7.16 -7.48
C ASP A 65 -8.67 -8.32 -7.93
N LYS A 66 -8.32 -9.55 -7.53
CA LYS A 66 -9.18 -10.74 -7.70
C LYS A 66 -10.55 -10.56 -7.06
N ARG A 67 -10.60 -9.98 -5.86
CA ARG A 67 -11.86 -9.69 -5.16
C ARG A 67 -12.67 -8.59 -5.85
N ALA A 68 -11.98 -7.60 -6.42
CA ALA A 68 -12.61 -6.52 -7.18
C ALA A 68 -13.07 -6.94 -8.58
N GLY A 69 -12.62 -8.11 -9.09
CA GLY A 69 -12.94 -8.57 -10.44
C GLY A 69 -12.28 -7.72 -11.53
N VAL A 70 -11.21 -6.99 -11.19
CA VAL A 70 -10.53 -6.03 -12.08
C VAL A 70 -9.54 -6.73 -13.01
N LEU A 71 -8.98 -7.89 -12.65
CA LEU A 71 -8.09 -8.64 -13.51
C LEU A 71 -8.80 -8.91 -14.84
N PRO A 72 -8.36 -8.30 -15.96
CA PRO A 72 -8.84 -8.72 -17.25
C PRO A 72 -8.44 -10.18 -17.35
N ASN A 73 -9.44 -11.03 -17.56
CA ASN A 73 -9.27 -12.45 -17.80
C ASN A 73 -8.14 -12.57 -18.82
N GLN A 74 -6.93 -12.95 -18.40
CA GLN A 74 -5.77 -13.04 -19.29
C GLN A 74 -5.91 -14.34 -20.09
N ARG A 75 -7.03 -14.45 -20.81
CA ARG A 75 -7.26 -15.43 -21.85
C ARG A 75 -6.43 -14.98 -23.04
N ARG A 76 -5.20 -15.46 -23.08
CA ARG A 76 -4.46 -15.58 -24.33
C ARG A 76 -5.00 -16.80 -25.08
#